data_AF-A0A815JC10-F1
#
_entry.id   AF-A0A815JC10-F1
#
_cell.length_a   1.000
_cell.length_b   1.000
_cell.length_c   1.000
_cell.angle_alpha   90.00
_cell.angle_beta   90.00
_cell.angle_gamma   90.00
#
_symmetry.space_group_name_H-M   'P 1'
#
loop_
_entity.id
_entity.type
_entity.pdbx_description
1 polymer ?
#
loop_
_entity_poly.entity_id
_entity_poly.type
_entity_poly.pdbx_seq_one_letter_code
_entity_poly.pdbx_strand_id
1 'polypeptide(L)'
;MWTVGSPFKHLLTITLFFYRSPSYAIKCAEENVSILYHASQLHLHACRYYAALIVAALHGYSKEQLLDGEFYNKHLRLGCEPKLHHDIEKVVQGSYKRGNDSSSTDLLVKSLEVALSIFWNDGNSFKVGLEQVMTVQNDNKDEIGVIYSQLAGVVYEDSNIPENWKQNIYGKNFIECVAKWLDYEGQCWFKKRKSFYEMTCGLDPQLPQFTGDFTPLVKILDTNQYNTLSYPLNDKDHAELLKQIYHQWLGQLEDGYVIQKIEFINNPDYYQTFLQEILKVEKRQKQKAFQSDLSKETNPDERRQVLKIFDGLCRQVKHNRTSKFVRMWHGCAREIVPHIISEGFAANSDRDEGWYGNGIYFTSSAQYASVYSGKNGCIVMCYVLVLNPFPIIDMKDGGRFQGRGNYKNYHGHYVNTCPDEFVVFQETYILPQIVVYFG
;
A
#
# COMPACT_ATOMS: atom_id res chain seq x y z
N MET A 1 19.23 5.96 -30.84
CA MET A 1 19.58 4.54 -31.08
C MET A 1 19.50 3.84 -29.73
N TRP A 2 18.45 3.05 -29.49
CA TRP A 2 18.22 2.39 -28.21
C TRP A 2 19.14 1.16 -28.11
N THR A 3 20.16 1.22 -27.25
CA THR A 3 21.04 0.07 -26.96
C THR A 3 20.51 -0.82 -25.84
N VAL A 4 19.44 -0.40 -25.17
CA VAL A 4 18.70 -1.16 -24.16
C VAL A 4 17.28 -1.28 -24.71
N GLY A 5 16.73 -2.50 -24.80
CA GLY A 5 15.49 -2.78 -25.53
C GLY A 5 14.26 -1.97 -25.06
N SER A 6 13.08 -2.23 -25.63
CA SER A 6 11.87 -1.54 -25.17
C SER A 6 11.36 -2.10 -23.82
N PRO A 7 10.91 -1.23 -22.89
CA PRO A 7 10.27 -1.62 -21.65
C PRO A 7 8.89 -2.26 -21.83
N PHE A 8 8.18 -2.02 -22.94
CA PHE A 8 6.84 -2.57 -23.16
C PHE A 8 6.83 -4.05 -23.57
N LYS A 9 7.97 -4.61 -23.97
CA LYS A 9 8.07 -5.98 -24.52
C LYS A 9 7.74 -7.08 -23.51
N HIS A 10 7.80 -6.81 -22.21
CA HIS A 10 7.63 -7.82 -21.16
C HIS A 10 6.37 -7.61 -20.31
N LEU A 11 5.57 -6.58 -20.57
CA LEU A 11 4.49 -6.20 -19.65
C LEU A 11 3.32 -7.18 -19.68
N LEU A 12 2.92 -7.70 -20.85
CA LEU A 12 1.85 -8.71 -20.90
C LEU A 12 2.22 -9.96 -20.10
N THR A 13 3.45 -10.44 -20.17
CA THR A 13 3.90 -11.64 -19.43
C THR A 13 3.78 -11.43 -17.91
N ILE A 14 4.25 -10.29 -17.42
CA ILE A 14 4.22 -9.95 -15.99
C ILE A 14 2.77 -9.77 -15.53
N THR A 15 1.98 -9.01 -16.28
CA THR A 15 0.58 -8.74 -15.95
C THR A 15 -0.26 -10.01 -16.03
N LEU A 16 -0.06 -10.88 -17.04
CA LEU A 16 -0.74 -12.18 -17.15
C LEU A 16 -0.44 -13.11 -15.96
N PHE A 17 0.77 -13.07 -15.40
CA PHE A 17 1.08 -13.86 -14.22
C PHE A 17 0.39 -13.32 -12.97
N PHE A 18 0.38 -11.98 -12.79
CA PHE A 18 -0.05 -11.34 -11.56
C PHE A 18 -1.46 -10.71 -11.58
N TYR A 19 -2.21 -10.73 -12.70
CA TYR A 19 -3.42 -9.92 -12.87
C TYR A 19 -4.46 -10.10 -11.76
N ARG A 20 -4.55 -11.31 -11.19
CA ARG A 20 -5.45 -11.61 -10.05
C ARG A 20 -5.17 -10.76 -8.79
N SER A 21 -4.05 -10.05 -8.76
CA SER A 21 -3.69 -9.02 -7.79
C SER A 21 -3.29 -7.73 -8.54
N PRO A 22 -4.26 -6.90 -8.97
CA PRO A 22 -4.01 -5.79 -9.90
C PRO A 22 -2.89 -4.81 -9.50
N SER A 23 -2.92 -4.32 -8.26
CA SER A 23 -1.89 -3.41 -7.71
C SER A 23 -0.49 -4.01 -7.75
N TYR A 24 -0.39 -5.28 -7.40
CA TYR A 24 0.87 -6.00 -7.43
C TYR A 24 1.36 -6.22 -8.86
N ALA A 25 0.46 -6.51 -9.81
CA ALA A 25 0.81 -6.68 -11.21
C ALA A 25 1.40 -5.41 -11.82
N ILE A 26 0.78 -4.24 -11.58
CA ILE A 26 1.28 -2.95 -12.04
C ILE A 26 2.62 -2.62 -11.39
N LYS A 27 2.74 -2.83 -10.07
CA LYS A 27 3.99 -2.60 -9.34
C LYS A 27 5.13 -3.46 -9.88
N CYS A 28 4.91 -4.76 -10.09
CA CYS A 28 5.94 -5.64 -10.65
C CYS A 28 6.31 -5.26 -12.09
N ALA A 29 5.37 -4.77 -12.89
CA ALA A 29 5.65 -4.27 -14.24
C ALA A 29 6.58 -3.05 -14.19
N GLU A 30 6.31 -2.10 -13.29
CA GLU A 30 7.15 -0.92 -13.08
C GLU A 30 8.54 -1.28 -12.54
N GLU A 31 8.61 -2.12 -11.51
CA GLU A 31 9.88 -2.60 -10.92
C GLU A 31 10.74 -3.30 -11.97
N ASN A 32 10.13 -4.13 -12.83
CA ASN A 32 10.84 -4.79 -13.93
C ASN A 32 11.47 -3.78 -14.89
N VAL A 33 10.72 -2.74 -15.26
CA VAL A 33 11.22 -1.68 -16.15
C VAL A 33 12.33 -0.87 -15.47
N SER A 34 12.17 -0.54 -14.18
CA SER A 34 13.18 0.15 -13.39
C SER A 34 14.50 -0.63 -13.34
N ILE A 35 14.45 -1.94 -13.13
CA ILE A 35 15.64 -2.79 -12.96
C ILE A 35 16.37 -3.00 -14.29
N LEU A 36 15.64 -3.23 -15.38
CA LEU A 36 16.24 -3.69 -16.64
C LEU A 36 16.67 -2.56 -17.58
N TYR A 37 16.09 -1.36 -17.46
CA TYR A 37 16.19 -0.34 -18.52
C TYR A 37 16.79 1.01 -18.09
N HIS A 38 17.29 1.17 -16.86
CA HIS A 38 17.69 2.48 -16.31
C HIS A 38 16.62 3.55 -16.61
N ALA A 39 15.36 3.19 -16.35
CA ALA A 39 14.20 3.92 -16.81
C ALA A 39 14.10 5.31 -16.18
N SER A 40 13.76 6.32 -16.98
CA SER A 40 13.37 7.64 -16.48
C SER A 40 12.00 7.56 -15.82
N GLN A 41 11.66 8.56 -15.00
CA GLN A 41 10.31 8.74 -14.45
C GLN A 41 9.21 8.71 -15.53
N LEU A 42 9.47 9.31 -16.69
CA LEU A 42 8.57 9.25 -17.84
C LEU A 42 8.29 7.80 -18.28
N HIS A 43 9.34 6.98 -18.41
CA HIS A 43 9.20 5.58 -18.83
C HIS A 43 8.47 4.72 -17.79
N LEU A 44 8.75 4.94 -16.49
CA LEU A 44 8.05 4.25 -15.40
C LEU A 44 6.55 4.57 -15.43
N HIS A 45 6.19 5.86 -15.58
CA HIS A 45 4.81 6.29 -15.68
C HIS A 45 4.11 5.76 -16.94
N ALA A 46 4.80 5.70 -18.07
CA ALA A 46 4.26 5.07 -19.29
C ALA A 46 3.98 3.57 -19.09
N CYS A 47 4.93 2.86 -18.47
CA CYS A 47 4.80 1.45 -18.11
C CYS A 47 3.61 1.22 -17.17
N ARG A 48 3.52 2.00 -16.08
CA ARG A 48 2.45 1.93 -15.09
C ARG A 48 1.07 2.08 -15.72
N TYR A 49 0.89 3.12 -16.55
CA TYR A 49 -0.36 3.35 -17.26
C TYR A 49 -0.70 2.19 -18.20
N TYR A 50 0.26 1.76 -19.01
CA TYR A 50 0.01 0.69 -19.98
C TYR A 50 -0.23 -0.68 -19.32
N ALA A 51 0.46 -0.98 -18.22
CA ALA A 51 0.20 -2.16 -17.40
C ALA A 51 -1.21 -2.12 -16.80
N ALA A 52 -1.69 -0.94 -16.37
CA ALA A 52 -3.06 -0.77 -15.89
C ALA A 52 -4.10 -1.13 -16.97
N LEU A 53 -3.87 -0.71 -18.22
CA LEU A 53 -4.73 -1.05 -19.35
C LEU A 53 -4.77 -2.57 -19.60
N ILE A 54 -3.60 -3.23 -19.62
CA ILE A 54 -3.54 -4.68 -19.82
C ILE A 54 -4.24 -5.43 -18.68
N VAL A 55 -3.98 -5.03 -17.42
CA VAL A 55 -4.61 -5.67 -16.25
C VAL A 55 -6.12 -5.48 -16.29
N ALA A 56 -6.62 -4.29 -16.60
CA ALA A 56 -8.06 -4.06 -16.75
C ALA A 56 -8.64 -4.90 -17.90
N ALA A 57 -7.96 -4.99 -19.04
CA ALA A 57 -8.38 -5.84 -20.16
C ALA A 57 -8.47 -7.32 -19.74
N LEU A 58 -7.51 -7.84 -18.97
CA LEU A 58 -7.54 -9.21 -18.42
C LEU A 58 -8.70 -9.45 -17.44
N HIS A 59 -9.32 -8.39 -16.90
CA HIS A 59 -10.56 -8.46 -16.10
C HIS A 59 -11.83 -8.22 -16.92
N GLY A 60 -11.73 -8.20 -18.25
CA GLY A 60 -12.89 -8.10 -19.14
C GLY A 60 -13.41 -6.68 -19.36
N TYR A 61 -12.59 -5.66 -19.11
CA TYR A 61 -12.97 -4.28 -19.44
C TYR A 61 -13.07 -4.11 -20.97
N SER A 62 -14.15 -3.47 -21.41
CA SER A 62 -14.36 -3.12 -22.82
C SER A 62 -13.36 -2.07 -23.30
N LYS A 63 -13.13 -2.02 -24.61
CA LYS A 63 -12.28 -0.99 -25.22
C LYS A 63 -12.72 0.42 -24.85
N GLU A 64 -14.02 0.68 -24.81
CA GLU A 64 -14.59 1.97 -24.45
C GLU A 64 -14.24 2.36 -23.01
N GLN A 65 -14.26 1.40 -22.08
CA GLN A 65 -13.86 1.63 -20.69
C GLN A 65 -12.36 1.86 -20.55
N LEU A 66 -11.53 1.11 -21.29
CA LEU A 66 -10.07 1.24 -21.28
C LEU A 66 -9.61 2.60 -21.83
N LEU A 67 -10.32 3.12 -22.82
CA LEU A 67 -10.00 4.38 -23.50
C LEU A 67 -10.79 5.58 -22.97
N ASP A 68 -11.45 5.45 -21.82
CA ASP A 68 -12.06 6.57 -21.09
C ASP A 68 -10.94 7.53 -20.63
N GLY A 69 -11.11 8.84 -20.86
CA GLY A 69 -10.14 9.85 -20.43
C GLY A 69 -9.96 9.93 -18.91
N GLU A 70 -10.95 9.44 -18.17
CA GLU A 70 -10.90 9.30 -16.71
C GLU A 70 -10.48 7.90 -16.26
N PHE A 71 -10.10 6.99 -17.17
CA PHE A 71 -9.73 5.61 -16.83
C PHE A 71 -8.69 5.58 -15.71
N TYR A 72 -7.58 6.30 -15.87
CA TYR A 72 -6.49 6.26 -14.88
C TYR A 72 -6.93 6.79 -13.51
N ASN A 73 -7.72 7.88 -13.47
CA ASN A 73 -8.23 8.47 -12.24
C ASN A 73 -9.26 7.57 -11.54
N LYS A 74 -10.16 6.95 -12.31
CA LYS A 74 -11.16 5.99 -11.81
C LYS A 74 -10.51 4.71 -11.27
N HIS A 75 -9.30 4.41 -11.74
CA HIS A 75 -8.56 3.19 -11.45
C HIS A 75 -7.21 3.42 -10.77
N LEU A 76 -7.03 4.53 -10.04
CA LEU A 76 -5.92 4.72 -9.07
C LEU A 76 -5.76 3.48 -8.16
N ARG A 77 -6.92 2.91 -7.85
CA ARG A 77 -7.26 1.62 -7.22
C ARG A 77 -6.61 0.36 -7.82
N LEU A 78 -6.04 0.41 -9.02
CA LEU A 78 -5.32 -0.72 -9.62
C LEU A 78 -3.82 -0.70 -9.32
N GLY A 79 -3.31 0.25 -8.52
CA GLY A 79 -1.88 0.47 -8.27
C GLY A 79 -1.30 1.68 -9.01
N CYS A 80 -2.16 2.61 -9.42
CA CYS A 80 -1.80 3.81 -10.15
C CYS A 80 -1.62 4.98 -9.15
N GLU A 81 -0.42 5.55 -9.04
CA GLU A 81 -0.17 6.73 -8.19
C GLU A 81 -0.76 8.00 -8.82
N PRO A 82 -1.18 8.99 -8.02
CA PRO A 82 -1.90 10.17 -8.52
C PRO A 82 -1.07 11.10 -9.40
N LYS A 83 0.26 11.08 -9.30
CA LYS A 83 1.14 11.93 -10.09
C LYS A 83 1.69 11.18 -11.29
N LEU A 84 1.39 11.69 -12.49
CA LEU A 84 1.98 11.20 -13.73
C LEU A 84 2.94 12.26 -14.30
N HIS A 85 3.78 11.80 -15.24
CA HIS A 85 4.57 12.74 -16.03
C HIS A 85 3.62 13.44 -17.01
N HIS A 86 3.79 14.74 -17.22
CA HIS A 86 2.85 15.55 -18.00
C HIS A 86 2.56 14.97 -19.40
N ASP A 87 3.56 14.42 -20.09
CA ASP A 87 3.34 13.77 -21.38
C ASP A 87 2.44 12.52 -21.29
N ILE A 88 2.51 11.74 -20.20
CA ILE A 88 1.63 10.58 -19.97
C ILE A 88 0.22 11.03 -19.58
N GLU A 89 0.08 12.12 -18.83
CA GLU A 89 -1.23 12.70 -18.52
C GLU A 89 -2.00 13.04 -19.81
N LYS A 90 -1.32 13.60 -20.81
CA LYS A 90 -1.93 13.87 -22.13
C LYS A 90 -2.41 12.58 -22.81
N VAL A 91 -1.62 11.51 -22.73
CA VAL A 91 -2.00 10.19 -23.26
C VAL A 91 -3.24 9.68 -22.56
N VAL A 92 -3.25 9.68 -21.22
CA VAL A 92 -4.39 9.25 -20.40
C VAL A 92 -5.65 10.03 -20.77
N GLN A 93 -5.54 11.35 -20.97
CA GLN A 93 -6.65 12.22 -21.38
C GLN A 93 -7.07 12.04 -22.84
N GLY A 94 -6.49 11.08 -23.57
CA GLY A 94 -6.91 10.72 -24.92
C GLY A 94 -6.28 11.56 -26.03
N SER A 95 -5.04 12.05 -25.87
CA SER A 95 -4.29 12.69 -26.97
C SER A 95 -4.30 11.86 -28.26
N TYR A 96 -4.21 10.54 -28.14
CA TYR A 96 -4.26 9.58 -29.26
C TYR A 96 -5.56 9.61 -30.07
N LYS A 97 -6.65 10.21 -29.58
CA LYS A 97 -7.91 10.37 -30.32
C LYS A 97 -7.89 11.56 -31.29
N ARG A 98 -6.93 12.48 -31.16
CA ARG A 98 -6.86 13.74 -31.92
C ARG A 98 -6.00 13.66 -33.20
N GLY A 99 -5.40 12.50 -33.50
CA GLY A 99 -4.55 12.28 -34.67
C GLY A 99 -3.10 11.94 -34.32
N ASN A 100 -2.26 11.66 -35.32
CA ASN A 100 -0.89 11.14 -35.16
C ASN A 100 0.18 12.19 -34.75
N ASP A 101 -0.22 13.43 -34.44
CA ASP A 101 0.72 14.45 -33.93
C ASP A 101 0.90 14.31 -32.41
N SER A 102 1.81 13.41 -32.03
CA SER A 102 2.32 13.33 -30.66
C SER A 102 3.02 14.62 -30.26
N SER A 103 2.63 15.18 -29.11
CA SER A 103 3.31 16.35 -28.55
C SER A 103 4.60 16.02 -27.79
N SER A 104 4.88 14.74 -27.55
CA SER A 104 6.08 14.31 -26.84
C SER A 104 7.28 14.26 -27.78
N THR A 105 8.48 14.57 -27.29
CA THR A 105 9.72 14.34 -28.03
C THR A 105 10.25 12.92 -27.83
N ASP A 106 9.72 12.19 -26.85
CA ASP A 106 10.17 10.85 -26.48
C ASP A 106 9.55 9.77 -27.38
N LEU A 107 10.41 8.90 -27.94
CA LEU A 107 9.99 7.89 -28.90
C LEU A 107 9.09 6.81 -28.28
N LEU A 108 9.25 6.49 -27.00
CA LEU A 108 8.44 5.50 -26.30
C LEU A 108 7.00 6.00 -26.15
N VAL A 109 6.83 7.26 -25.74
CA VAL A 109 5.52 7.91 -25.60
C VAL A 109 4.84 8.03 -26.96
N LYS A 110 5.58 8.40 -28.00
CA LYS A 110 5.07 8.40 -29.39
C LYS A 110 4.54 7.04 -29.81
N SER A 111 5.30 5.97 -29.54
CA SER A 111 4.88 4.60 -29.87
C SER A 111 3.58 4.24 -29.15
N LEU A 112 3.47 4.58 -27.86
CA LEU A 112 2.27 4.33 -27.06
C LEU A 112 1.06 5.10 -27.60
N GLU A 113 1.19 6.40 -27.89
CA GLU A 113 0.10 7.19 -28.45
C GLU A 113 -0.37 6.67 -29.82
N VAL A 114 0.56 6.32 -30.71
CA VAL A 114 0.22 5.76 -32.03
C VAL A 114 -0.46 4.40 -31.89
N ALA A 115 0.02 3.53 -31.01
CA ALA A 115 -0.60 2.23 -30.77
C ALA A 115 -2.03 2.36 -30.20
N LEU A 116 -2.26 3.29 -29.27
CA LEU A 116 -3.59 3.57 -28.73
C LEU A 116 -4.52 4.25 -29.76
N SER A 117 -3.97 5.06 -30.66
CA SER A 117 -4.71 5.65 -31.79
C SER A 117 -5.18 4.57 -32.78
N ILE A 118 -4.31 3.60 -33.10
CA ILE A 118 -4.67 2.44 -33.91
C ILE A 118 -5.74 1.61 -33.20
N PHE A 119 -5.54 1.29 -31.91
CA PHE A 119 -6.51 0.53 -31.12
C PHE A 119 -7.88 1.22 -31.02
N TRP A 120 -7.90 2.56 -30.94
CA TRP A 120 -9.15 3.34 -30.99
C TRP A 120 -9.88 3.19 -32.35
N ASN A 121 -9.14 3.14 -33.46
CA ASN A 121 -9.67 3.19 -34.83
C ASN A 121 -9.73 1.84 -35.56
N ASP A 122 -9.32 0.74 -34.93
CA ASP A 122 -9.22 -0.60 -35.55
C ASP A 122 -10.58 -1.28 -35.84
N GLY A 123 -11.70 -0.63 -35.51
CA GLY A 123 -13.04 -1.15 -35.74
C GLY A 123 -13.35 -2.44 -34.97
N ASN A 124 -12.71 -2.66 -33.81
CA ASN A 124 -12.82 -3.91 -33.03
C ASN A 124 -12.24 -5.14 -33.75
N SER A 125 -11.25 -4.94 -34.63
CA SER A 125 -10.65 -6.01 -35.40
C SER A 125 -9.13 -6.02 -35.25
N PHE A 126 -8.63 -7.08 -34.61
CA PHE A 126 -7.19 -7.30 -34.43
C PHE A 126 -6.44 -7.17 -35.76
N LYS A 127 -7.00 -7.79 -36.82
CA LYS A 127 -6.47 -7.77 -38.18
C LYS A 127 -6.35 -6.34 -38.72
N VAL A 128 -7.44 -5.56 -38.64
CA VAL A 128 -7.48 -4.20 -39.19
C VAL A 128 -6.45 -3.32 -38.50
N GLY A 129 -6.38 -3.35 -37.17
CA GLY A 129 -5.39 -2.54 -36.46
C GLY A 129 -3.95 -3.00 -36.72
N LEU A 130 -3.68 -4.31 -36.84
CA LEU A 130 -2.33 -4.77 -37.18
C LEU A 130 -1.93 -4.39 -38.61
N GLU A 131 -2.87 -4.41 -39.57
CA GLU A 131 -2.65 -3.88 -40.91
C GLU A 131 -2.35 -2.37 -40.87
N GLN A 132 -3.04 -1.60 -40.02
CA GLN A 132 -2.74 -0.18 -39.79
C GLN A 132 -1.33 0.02 -39.23
N VAL A 133 -0.88 -0.81 -38.28
CA VAL A 133 0.52 -0.78 -37.79
C VAL A 133 1.50 -0.92 -38.96
N MET A 134 1.22 -1.80 -39.93
CA MET A 134 2.09 -2.01 -41.09
C MET A 134 2.14 -0.80 -42.05
N THR A 135 1.16 0.10 -42.01
CA THR A 135 1.15 1.33 -42.83
C THR A 135 1.95 2.49 -42.21
N VAL A 136 2.34 2.40 -40.93
CA VAL A 136 3.08 3.46 -40.25
C VAL A 136 4.46 3.64 -40.92
N GLN A 137 4.85 4.89 -41.21
CA GLN A 137 6.07 5.21 -41.99
C GLN A 137 7.35 5.35 -41.14
N ASN A 138 7.29 5.11 -39.82
CA ASN A 138 8.40 5.37 -38.89
C ASN A 138 9.16 4.09 -38.47
N ASP A 139 10.39 4.27 -37.96
CA ASP A 139 11.31 3.19 -37.59
C ASP A 139 10.90 2.44 -36.31
N ASN A 140 9.87 2.89 -35.59
CA ASN A 140 9.36 2.27 -34.35
C ASN A 140 8.12 1.39 -34.58
N LYS A 141 7.87 0.96 -35.82
CA LYS A 141 6.77 0.04 -36.17
C LYS A 141 6.73 -1.23 -35.33
N ASP A 142 7.88 -1.85 -35.08
CA ASP A 142 7.97 -3.06 -34.24
C ASP A 142 7.46 -2.80 -32.82
N GLU A 143 7.77 -1.62 -32.28
CA GLU A 143 7.36 -1.21 -30.94
C GLU A 143 5.85 -0.94 -30.88
N ILE A 144 5.35 -0.18 -31.85
CA ILE A 144 3.91 0.10 -32.00
C ILE A 144 3.13 -1.22 -32.12
N GLY A 145 3.64 -2.17 -32.92
CA GLY A 145 3.04 -3.48 -33.09
C GLY A 145 3.00 -4.29 -31.81
N VAL A 146 4.08 -4.25 -31.01
CA VAL A 146 4.14 -4.90 -29.69
C VAL A 146 3.13 -4.31 -28.71
N ILE A 147 3.00 -2.98 -28.64
CA ILE A 147 2.04 -2.31 -27.76
C ILE A 147 0.62 -2.64 -28.24
N TYR A 148 0.29 -2.37 -29.50
CA TYR A 148 -1.04 -2.65 -30.03
C TYR A 148 -1.46 -4.11 -29.83
N SER A 149 -0.61 -5.06 -30.22
CA SER A 149 -0.96 -6.48 -30.20
C SER A 149 -1.16 -7.04 -28.80
N GLN A 150 -0.41 -6.56 -27.80
CA GLN A 150 -0.57 -6.99 -26.41
C GLN A 150 -1.96 -6.61 -25.87
N LEU A 151 -2.40 -5.37 -26.07
CA LEU A 151 -3.68 -4.91 -25.56
C LEU A 151 -4.85 -5.46 -26.41
N ALA A 152 -4.77 -5.33 -27.73
CA ALA A 152 -5.80 -5.80 -28.65
C ALA A 152 -5.97 -7.32 -28.57
N GLY A 153 -4.88 -8.08 -28.39
CA GLY A 153 -4.94 -9.54 -28.25
C GLY A 153 -5.68 -10.01 -27.00
N VAL A 154 -5.58 -9.25 -25.90
CA VAL A 154 -6.35 -9.52 -24.68
C VAL A 154 -7.82 -9.14 -24.85
N VAL A 155 -8.10 -7.98 -25.47
CA VAL A 155 -9.46 -7.46 -25.61
C VAL A 155 -10.30 -8.20 -26.65
N TYR A 156 -9.70 -8.60 -27.77
CA TYR A 156 -10.42 -9.24 -28.88
C TYR A 156 -10.38 -10.77 -28.85
N GLU A 157 -9.58 -11.34 -27.94
CA GLU A 157 -9.38 -12.79 -27.77
C GLU A 157 -8.90 -13.52 -29.06
N ASP A 158 -8.64 -14.82 -28.95
CA ASP A 158 -8.05 -15.64 -30.03
C ASP A 158 -8.97 -15.80 -31.26
N SER A 159 -10.27 -15.60 -31.10
CA SER A 159 -11.27 -15.77 -32.17
C SER A 159 -11.21 -14.70 -33.26
N ASN A 160 -10.56 -13.56 -33.00
CA ASN A 160 -10.48 -12.45 -33.95
C ASN A 160 -9.10 -12.29 -34.62
N ILE A 161 -8.14 -13.18 -34.33
CA ILE A 161 -6.84 -13.22 -35.00
C ILE A 161 -6.93 -14.16 -36.21
N PRO A 162 -6.55 -13.73 -37.43
CA PRO A 162 -6.62 -14.57 -38.62
C PRO A 162 -5.88 -15.91 -38.46
N GLU A 163 -6.56 -17.01 -38.74
CA GLU A 163 -6.02 -18.36 -38.51
C GLU A 163 -4.73 -18.62 -39.31
N ASN A 164 -4.66 -18.09 -40.54
CA ASN A 164 -3.45 -18.16 -41.36
C ASN A 164 -2.27 -17.41 -40.73
N TRP A 165 -2.50 -16.35 -39.95
CA TRP A 165 -1.42 -15.70 -39.21
C TRP A 165 -0.98 -16.56 -38.03
N LYS A 166 -1.94 -17.09 -37.25
CA LYS A 166 -1.64 -17.97 -36.11
C LYS A 166 -0.80 -19.18 -36.51
N GLN A 167 -1.11 -19.81 -37.64
CA GLN A 167 -0.38 -20.98 -38.15
C GLN A 167 1.07 -20.68 -38.57
N ASN A 168 1.37 -19.43 -38.92
CA ASN A 168 2.69 -19.01 -39.39
C ASN A 168 3.57 -18.40 -38.29
N ILE A 169 3.10 -18.36 -37.03
CA ILE A 169 3.89 -17.88 -35.90
C ILE A 169 5.00 -18.90 -35.59
N TYR A 170 6.25 -18.45 -35.72
CA TYR A 170 7.40 -19.25 -35.29
C TYR A 170 7.30 -19.56 -33.79
N GLY A 171 7.39 -20.85 -33.45
CA GLY A 171 7.29 -21.29 -32.07
C GLY A 171 5.88 -21.20 -31.46
N LYS A 172 4.81 -21.15 -32.27
CA LYS A 172 3.40 -21.11 -31.82
C LYS A 172 3.13 -22.03 -30.62
N ASN A 173 3.43 -23.31 -30.76
CA ASN A 173 3.18 -24.31 -29.70
C ASN A 173 3.95 -24.00 -28.41
N PHE A 174 5.17 -23.47 -28.52
CA PHE A 174 5.96 -23.05 -27.35
C PHE A 174 5.33 -21.84 -26.65
N ILE A 175 4.93 -20.82 -27.41
CA ILE A 175 4.26 -19.62 -26.87
C ILE A 175 2.95 -20.00 -26.17
N GLU A 176 2.14 -20.86 -26.78
CA GLU A 176 0.90 -21.35 -26.17
C GLU A 176 1.17 -22.15 -24.88
N CYS A 177 2.19 -23.00 -24.88
CA CYS A 177 2.58 -23.75 -23.68
C CYS A 177 3.05 -22.80 -22.55
N VAL A 178 3.88 -21.81 -22.88
CA VAL A 178 4.36 -20.81 -21.92
C VAL A 178 3.20 -19.97 -21.38
N ALA A 179 2.27 -19.51 -22.23
CA ALA A 179 1.12 -18.73 -21.80
C ALA A 179 0.22 -19.53 -20.84
N LYS A 180 -0.09 -20.80 -21.17
CA LYS A 180 -0.86 -21.69 -20.30
C LYS A 180 -0.13 -21.97 -18.98
N TRP A 181 1.19 -22.16 -19.04
CA TRP A 181 2.00 -22.38 -17.84
C TRP A 181 2.05 -21.13 -16.96
N LEU A 182 2.21 -19.94 -17.54
CA LEU A 182 2.20 -18.67 -16.82
C LEU A 182 0.86 -18.41 -16.13
N ASP A 183 -0.28 -18.65 -16.81
CA ASP A 183 -1.57 -18.52 -16.15
C ASP A 183 -1.73 -19.57 -15.04
N TYR A 184 -1.32 -20.83 -15.26
CA TYR A 184 -1.38 -21.87 -14.25
C TYR A 184 -0.49 -21.57 -13.03
N GLU A 185 0.76 -21.17 -13.23
CA GLU A 185 1.66 -20.80 -12.15
C GLU A 185 1.24 -19.50 -11.48
N GLY A 186 0.71 -18.53 -12.23
CA GLY A 186 0.11 -17.32 -11.70
C GLY A 186 -1.10 -17.63 -10.82
N GLN A 187 -1.96 -18.58 -11.23
CA GLN A 187 -3.02 -19.12 -10.39
C GLN A 187 -2.48 -19.82 -9.15
N CYS A 188 -1.45 -20.65 -9.28
CA CYS A 188 -0.86 -21.37 -8.15
C CYS A 188 -0.18 -20.39 -7.19
N TRP A 189 0.50 -19.37 -7.68
CA TRP A 189 1.09 -18.29 -6.92
C TRP A 189 0.01 -17.47 -6.23
N PHE A 190 -1.05 -17.09 -6.94
CA PHE A 190 -2.16 -16.34 -6.37
C PHE A 190 -2.89 -17.18 -5.33
N LYS A 191 -3.13 -18.47 -5.59
CA LYS A 191 -3.67 -19.41 -4.60
C LYS A 191 -2.71 -19.65 -3.46
N LYS A 192 -1.39 -19.68 -3.64
CA LYS A 192 -0.41 -19.78 -2.55
C LYS A 192 -0.34 -18.50 -1.74
N ARG A 193 -0.49 -17.34 -2.37
CA ARG A 193 -0.49 -16.03 -1.70
C ARG A 193 -1.81 -15.73 -1.05
N LYS A 194 -2.93 -16.09 -1.68
CA LYS A 194 -4.29 -16.07 -1.13
C LYS A 194 -4.39 -17.13 -0.04
N SER A 195 -3.94 -18.37 -0.25
CA SER A 195 -3.79 -19.40 0.79
C SER A 195 -2.71 -19.09 1.80
N PHE A 196 -1.74 -18.20 1.57
CA PHE A 196 -0.80 -17.73 2.59
C PHE A 196 -1.43 -16.57 3.33
N TYR A 197 -2.16 -15.68 2.66
CA TYR A 197 -3.05 -14.66 3.22
C TYR A 197 -4.27 -15.29 3.88
N GLU A 198 -4.60 -16.55 3.61
CA GLU A 198 -5.71 -17.30 4.22
C GLU A 198 -5.10 -18.27 5.28
N MET A 199 -3.95 -18.87 5.05
CA MET A 199 -3.19 -19.53 6.12
C MET A 199 -2.64 -18.52 7.14
N THR A 200 -2.58 -17.22 6.80
CA THR A 200 -2.34 -16.09 7.71
C THR A 200 -3.60 -15.25 8.04
N CYS A 201 -4.72 -15.33 7.30
CA CYS A 201 -5.99 -14.60 7.54
C CYS A 201 -7.31 -15.33 7.16
N GLY A 202 -7.31 -16.63 6.88
CA GLY A 202 -8.34 -17.41 6.18
C GLY A 202 -8.20 -18.91 6.44
N LEU A 203 -8.54 -19.28 7.66
CA LEU A 203 -9.43 -20.41 7.81
C LEU A 203 -10.84 -19.86 7.56
N ASP A 204 -11.59 -20.51 6.67
CA ASP A 204 -13.06 -20.49 6.63
C ASP A 204 -13.63 -21.07 7.96
N PRO A 205 -14.95 -21.08 8.19
CA PRO A 205 -15.89 -20.01 8.54
C PRO A 205 -16.03 -19.83 10.07
N GLN A 206 -15.03 -20.27 10.84
CA GLN A 206 -14.89 -19.94 12.25
C GLN A 206 -13.67 -19.04 12.45
N LEU A 207 -13.89 -17.73 12.46
CA LEU A 207 -13.10 -16.83 13.30
C LEU A 207 -12.95 -17.49 14.69
N PRO A 208 -11.71 -17.81 15.13
CA PRO A 208 -10.80 -16.76 15.58
C PRO A 208 -9.30 -17.06 15.33
N GLN A 209 -8.65 -16.42 14.36
CA GLN A 209 -7.17 -16.41 14.34
C GLN A 209 -6.59 -15.32 15.25
N PHE A 210 -7.28 -14.17 15.32
CA PHE A 210 -7.12 -13.19 16.37
C PHE A 210 -8.48 -12.96 17.02
N THR A 211 -8.57 -13.17 18.32
CA THR A 211 -9.75 -12.80 19.11
C THR A 211 -9.61 -11.36 19.61
N GLY A 212 -10.73 -10.69 19.86
CA GLY A 212 -10.71 -9.39 20.53
C GLY A 212 -10.40 -8.25 19.56
N ASP A 213 -9.44 -7.42 19.91
CA ASP A 213 -9.22 -6.08 19.35
C ASP A 213 -8.60 -6.08 17.95
N PHE A 214 -8.06 -7.21 17.50
CA PHE A 214 -7.52 -7.42 16.15
C PHE A 214 -8.47 -8.19 15.23
N THR A 215 -9.68 -8.51 15.70
CA THR A 215 -10.72 -9.04 14.81
C THR A 215 -11.14 -7.91 13.86
N PRO A 216 -11.18 -8.13 12.52
CA PRO A 216 -11.58 -7.09 11.59
C PRO A 216 -12.95 -6.51 11.96
N LEU A 217 -12.97 -5.20 12.25
CA LEU A 217 -14.16 -4.50 12.76
C LEU A 217 -15.28 -4.36 11.70
N VAL A 218 -14.95 -4.55 10.43
CA VAL A 218 -15.91 -4.61 9.33
C VAL A 218 -15.77 -5.93 8.61
N LYS A 219 -16.90 -6.57 8.30
CA LYS A 219 -16.94 -7.67 7.35
C LYS A 219 -16.44 -7.11 6.02
N ILE A 220 -15.17 -7.36 5.72
CA ILE A 220 -14.43 -6.95 4.50
C ILE A 220 -15.18 -7.36 3.20
N LEU A 221 -16.24 -8.18 3.32
CA LEU A 221 -17.05 -8.74 2.23
C LEU A 221 -18.13 -7.82 1.67
N ASP A 222 -18.60 -6.78 2.39
CA ASP A 222 -19.72 -5.94 1.90
C ASP A 222 -19.28 -4.67 1.16
N THR A 223 -17.98 -4.41 1.08
CA THR A 223 -17.46 -3.28 0.32
C THR A 223 -16.73 -3.78 -0.91
N ASN A 224 -17.25 -3.44 -2.11
CA ASN A 224 -16.52 -3.48 -3.38
C ASN A 224 -15.30 -2.51 -3.40
N GLN A 225 -14.58 -2.36 -2.28
CA GLN A 225 -13.63 -1.30 -1.96
C GLN A 225 -12.27 -1.87 -1.52
N TYR A 226 -11.61 -2.63 -2.38
CA TYR A 226 -10.22 -3.07 -2.15
C TYR A 226 -9.20 -1.91 -2.05
N ASN A 227 -9.65 -0.64 -2.09
CA ASN A 227 -8.82 0.57 -2.19
C ASN A 227 -9.33 1.78 -1.39
N THR A 228 -10.31 1.59 -0.49
CA THR A 228 -10.68 2.66 0.44
C THR A 228 -9.79 2.55 1.66
N LEU A 229 -8.86 3.51 1.77
CA LEU A 229 -7.88 3.58 2.86
C LEU A 229 -8.51 3.98 4.21
N SER A 230 -9.54 4.82 4.20
CA SER A 230 -10.38 5.09 5.39
C SER A 230 -11.84 5.27 5.01
N TYR A 231 -12.76 4.94 5.93
CA TYR A 231 -14.19 5.17 5.76
C TYR A 231 -14.85 5.69 7.05
N PRO A 232 -15.87 6.54 6.92
CA PRO A 232 -16.55 7.14 8.07
C PRO A 232 -17.35 6.11 8.88
N LEU A 233 -17.20 6.18 10.20
CA LEU A 233 -18.04 5.47 11.15
C LEU A 233 -19.32 6.27 11.42
N ASN A 234 -20.42 5.57 11.62
CA ASN A 234 -21.74 6.16 11.83
C ASN A 234 -22.54 5.35 12.86
N ASP A 235 -23.49 6.00 13.53
CA ASP A 235 -24.27 5.37 14.61
C ASP A 235 -25.18 4.23 14.14
N LYS A 236 -25.55 4.20 12.86
CA LYS A 236 -26.46 3.17 12.33
C LYS A 236 -25.76 1.83 12.17
N ASP A 237 -24.57 1.84 11.58
CA ASP A 237 -23.84 0.63 11.21
C ASP A 237 -22.74 0.28 12.23
N HIS A 238 -22.30 1.25 13.04
CA HIS A 238 -21.10 1.13 13.90
C HIS A 238 -21.32 1.54 15.37
N ALA A 239 -22.57 1.52 15.86
CA ALA A 239 -22.93 2.00 17.20
C ALA A 239 -22.03 1.48 18.34
N GLU A 240 -21.75 0.17 18.36
CA GLU A 240 -21.02 -0.45 19.46
C GLU A 240 -19.54 -0.05 19.47
N LEU A 241 -18.93 0.02 18.28
CA LEU A 241 -17.56 0.48 18.13
C LEU A 241 -17.44 1.96 18.50
N LEU A 242 -18.39 2.80 18.06
CA LEU A 242 -18.40 4.22 18.44
C LEU A 242 -18.53 4.41 19.95
N LYS A 243 -19.42 3.67 20.62
CA LYS A 243 -19.50 3.67 22.10
C LYS A 243 -18.17 3.30 22.73
N GLN A 244 -17.50 2.27 22.22
CA GLN A 244 -16.20 1.86 22.74
C GLN A 244 -15.16 2.98 22.57
N ILE A 245 -15.11 3.61 21.40
CA ILE A 245 -14.19 4.73 21.12
C ILE A 245 -14.46 5.90 22.07
N TYR A 246 -15.71 6.37 22.14
CA TYR A 246 -16.08 7.52 22.97
C TYR A 246 -15.89 7.28 24.47
N HIS A 247 -16.31 6.12 24.97
CA HIS A 247 -16.37 5.89 26.42
C HIS A 247 -15.14 5.22 27.00
N GLN A 248 -14.35 4.48 26.20
CA GLN A 248 -13.21 3.72 26.70
C GLN A 248 -11.86 4.19 26.17
N TRP A 249 -11.79 4.70 24.93
CA TRP A 249 -10.50 4.98 24.29
C TRP A 249 -10.13 6.45 24.24
N LEU A 250 -11.11 7.33 23.98
CA LEU A 250 -10.88 8.78 23.96
C LEU A 250 -10.76 9.38 25.36
N GLY A 251 -11.58 8.90 26.30
CA GLY A 251 -11.69 9.55 27.61
C GLY A 251 -12.30 10.95 27.49
N GLN A 252 -11.99 11.82 28.46
CA GLN A 252 -12.47 13.20 28.47
C GLN A 252 -11.51 14.10 27.68
N LEU A 253 -12.02 14.77 26.64
CA LEU A 253 -11.28 15.81 25.90
C LEU A 253 -11.44 17.17 26.57
N GLU A 254 -10.53 18.12 26.27
CA GLU A 254 -10.61 19.50 26.77
C GLU A 254 -11.77 20.28 26.13
N ASP A 255 -12.22 21.31 26.85
CA ASP A 255 -13.25 22.22 26.37
C ASP A 255 -12.83 22.89 25.04
N GLY A 256 -13.70 22.78 24.04
CA GLY A 256 -13.49 23.34 22.70
C GLY A 256 -12.89 22.37 21.68
N TYR A 257 -12.71 21.09 22.03
CA TYR A 257 -12.46 20.02 21.05
C TYR A 257 -13.76 19.33 20.68
N VAL A 258 -14.32 19.68 19.51
CA VAL A 258 -15.55 19.05 18.99
C VAL A 258 -15.19 18.03 17.93
N ILE A 259 -15.61 16.79 18.13
CA ILE A 259 -15.39 15.70 17.16
C ILE A 259 -16.35 15.90 15.97
N GLN A 260 -15.79 16.12 14.79
CA GLN A 260 -16.54 16.30 13.54
C GLN A 260 -16.86 14.97 12.86
N LYS A 261 -15.87 14.06 12.81
CA LYS A 261 -16.04 12.72 12.24
C LYS A 261 -15.00 11.76 12.79
N ILE A 262 -15.34 10.48 12.76
CA ILE A 262 -14.45 9.38 13.07
C ILE A 262 -14.40 8.46 11.86
N GLU A 263 -13.20 8.08 11.44
CA GLU A 263 -13.00 7.17 10.32
C GLU A 263 -12.22 5.94 10.77
N PHE A 264 -12.58 4.77 10.25
CA PHE A 264 -11.77 3.57 10.38
C PHE A 264 -10.79 3.48 9.22
N ILE A 265 -9.58 2.99 9.49
CA ILE A 265 -8.50 2.82 8.53
C ILE A 265 -8.45 1.36 8.05
N ASN A 266 -8.55 1.16 6.74
CA ASN A 266 -8.37 -0.13 6.09
C ASN A 266 -7.24 -0.07 5.06
N ASN A 267 -6.05 -0.54 5.46
CA ASN A 267 -4.93 -0.74 4.55
C ASN A 267 -4.48 -2.21 4.62
N PRO A 268 -4.91 -3.06 3.66
CA PRO A 268 -4.60 -4.49 3.67
C PRO A 268 -3.09 -4.81 3.62
N ASP A 269 -2.30 -4.00 2.92
CA ASP A 269 -0.86 -4.21 2.76
C ASP A 269 -0.11 -3.88 4.05
N TYR A 270 -0.47 -2.78 4.71
CA TYR A 270 0.06 -2.43 6.04
C TYR A 270 -0.36 -3.44 7.09
N TYR A 271 -1.62 -3.86 7.07
CA TYR A 271 -2.13 -4.89 7.97
C TYR A 271 -1.34 -6.20 7.81
N GLN A 272 -1.10 -6.65 6.56
CA GLN A 272 -0.31 -7.85 6.31
C GLN A 272 1.14 -7.70 6.79
N THR A 273 1.76 -6.55 6.54
CA THR A 273 3.13 -6.27 7.01
C THR A 273 3.22 -6.32 8.53
N PHE A 274 2.26 -5.71 9.23
CA PHE A 274 2.15 -5.75 10.68
C PHE A 274 1.99 -7.19 11.20
N LEU A 275 1.15 -8.02 10.56
CA LEU A 275 1.02 -9.44 10.92
C LEU A 275 2.34 -10.20 10.80
N GLN A 276 3.16 -9.90 9.78
CA GLN A 276 4.48 -10.52 9.65
C GLN A 276 5.44 -10.06 10.76
N GLU A 277 5.39 -8.80 11.17
CA GLU A 277 6.19 -8.31 12.30
C GLU A 277 5.80 -8.97 13.63
N ILE A 278 4.52 -9.28 13.86
CA ILE A 278 4.08 -10.06 15.03
C ILE A 278 4.83 -11.39 15.09
N LEU A 279 4.85 -12.16 14.00
CA LEU A 279 5.52 -13.45 13.93
C LEU A 279 7.04 -13.33 14.16
N LYS A 280 7.66 -12.28 13.61
CA LYS A 280 9.07 -11.98 13.83
C LYS A 280 9.35 -11.67 15.30
N VAL A 281 8.51 -10.85 15.95
CA VAL A 281 8.63 -10.51 17.36
C VAL A 281 8.50 -11.74 18.25
N GLU A 282 7.50 -12.60 18.02
CA GLU A 282 7.33 -13.84 18.80
C GLU A 282 8.53 -14.79 18.67
N LYS A 283 9.20 -14.81 17.51
CA LYS A 283 10.46 -15.55 17.34
C LYS A 283 11.61 -14.87 18.07
N ARG A 284 11.74 -13.54 17.98
CA ARG A 284 12.78 -12.74 18.67
C ARG A 284 12.67 -12.85 20.18
N GLN A 285 11.46 -12.88 20.74
CA GLN A 285 11.19 -13.08 22.17
C GLN A 285 11.85 -14.36 22.74
N LYS A 286 12.09 -15.38 21.91
CA LYS A 286 12.71 -16.65 22.33
C LYS A 286 14.23 -16.64 22.19
N GLN A 287 14.80 -15.62 21.55
CA GLN A 287 16.22 -15.56 21.20
C GLN A 287 16.97 -14.65 22.18
N LYS A 288 18.02 -15.19 22.80
CA LYS A 288 18.86 -14.47 23.77
C LYS A 288 19.45 -13.17 23.19
N ALA A 289 19.77 -13.15 21.90
CA ALA A 289 20.34 -11.98 21.22
C ALA A 289 19.40 -10.75 21.23
N PHE A 290 18.09 -10.95 21.35
CA PHE A 290 17.09 -9.88 21.31
C PHE A 290 16.55 -9.51 22.69
N GLN A 291 16.97 -10.21 23.76
CA GLN A 291 16.49 -9.92 25.11
C GLN A 291 17.24 -8.73 25.72
N SER A 292 16.50 -7.86 26.39
CA SER A 292 17.09 -6.83 27.24
C SER A 292 17.44 -7.39 28.61
N ASP A 293 18.36 -6.73 29.31
CA ASP A 293 18.77 -7.09 30.67
C ASP A 293 18.71 -5.86 31.56
N LEU A 294 17.57 -5.68 32.21
CA LEU A 294 17.30 -4.50 33.02
C LEU A 294 18.18 -4.43 34.27
N SER A 295 18.70 -5.56 34.75
CA SER A 295 19.58 -5.62 35.93
C SER A 295 20.93 -4.94 35.68
N LYS A 296 21.31 -4.77 34.40
CA LYS A 296 22.50 -4.04 33.98
C LYS A 296 22.26 -2.55 33.75
N GLU A 297 21.03 -2.06 33.91
CA GLU A 297 20.70 -0.64 33.77
C GLU A 297 20.70 0.07 35.12
N THR A 298 20.87 1.39 35.09
CA THR A 298 20.76 2.23 36.30
C THR A 298 19.34 2.23 36.84
N ASN A 299 19.17 2.31 38.17
CA ASN A 299 17.86 2.33 38.83
C ASN A 299 16.90 1.19 38.40
N PRO A 300 17.34 -0.08 38.42
CA PRO A 300 16.56 -1.19 37.85
C PRO A 300 15.20 -1.39 38.51
N ASP A 301 15.04 -1.07 39.79
CA ASP A 301 13.76 -1.22 40.51
C ASP A 301 12.72 -0.17 40.08
N GLU A 302 13.13 1.07 39.91
CA GLU A 302 12.27 2.15 39.43
C GLU A 302 11.88 1.92 37.96
N ARG A 303 12.83 1.46 37.14
CA ARG A 303 12.56 1.04 35.77
C ARG A 303 11.55 -0.11 35.71
N ARG A 304 11.61 -1.06 36.64
CA ARG A 304 10.58 -2.12 36.78
C ARG A 304 9.21 -1.56 37.13
N GLN A 305 9.13 -0.50 37.94
CA GLN A 305 7.86 0.14 38.26
C GLN A 305 7.25 0.82 37.02
N VAL A 306 8.06 1.55 36.23
CA VAL A 306 7.63 2.15 34.96
C VAL A 306 7.10 1.07 33.99
N LEU A 307 7.83 -0.04 33.82
CA LEU A 307 7.37 -1.15 32.96
C LEU A 307 6.09 -1.82 33.45
N LYS A 308 5.83 -1.89 34.77
CA LYS A 308 4.57 -2.44 35.28
C LYS A 308 3.36 -1.62 34.85
N ILE A 309 3.52 -0.31 34.71
CA ILE A 309 2.48 0.62 34.27
C ILE A 309 2.24 0.41 32.77
N PHE A 310 3.31 0.36 31.97
CA PHE A 310 3.22 0.03 30.54
C PHE A 310 2.57 -1.33 30.27
N ASP A 311 2.92 -2.34 31.07
CA ASP A 311 2.28 -3.66 31.01
C ASP A 311 0.78 -3.59 31.34
N GLY A 312 0.37 -2.67 32.20
CA GLY A 312 -1.03 -2.35 32.47
C GLY A 312 -1.75 -1.83 31.22
N LEU A 313 -1.13 -0.92 30.47
CA LEU A 313 -1.65 -0.41 29.20
C LEU A 313 -1.74 -1.54 28.16
N CYS A 314 -0.74 -2.40 28.07
CA CYS A 314 -0.74 -3.52 27.12
C CYS A 314 -1.89 -4.50 27.37
N ARG A 315 -2.26 -4.76 28.62
CA ARG A 315 -3.39 -5.65 28.98
C ARG A 315 -4.76 -5.11 28.56
N GLN A 316 -4.86 -3.82 28.21
CA GLN A 316 -6.11 -3.24 27.71
C GLN A 316 -6.40 -3.66 26.27
N VAL A 317 -5.42 -4.17 25.53
CA VAL A 317 -5.60 -4.70 24.19
C VAL A 317 -5.95 -6.18 24.29
N LYS A 318 -7.15 -6.57 23.88
CA LYS A 318 -7.61 -7.97 23.98
C LYS A 318 -7.14 -8.77 22.78
N HIS A 319 -6.32 -9.81 22.98
CA HIS A 319 -5.84 -10.69 21.90
C HIS A 319 -5.42 -12.08 22.41
N ASN A 320 -5.15 -13.01 21.49
CA ASN A 320 -4.76 -14.41 21.74
C ASN A 320 -3.30 -14.70 21.35
N ARG A 321 -2.41 -13.71 21.41
CA ARG A 321 -1.00 -13.80 20.96
C ARG A 321 -0.02 -13.70 22.11
N THR A 322 1.23 -14.15 21.89
CA THR A 322 2.32 -14.01 22.87
C THR A 322 3.03 -12.67 22.77
N SER A 323 2.97 -11.99 21.63
CA SER A 323 3.42 -10.61 21.46
C SER A 323 2.59 -9.65 22.32
N LYS A 324 3.22 -8.57 22.81
CA LYS A 324 2.53 -7.48 23.51
C LYS A 324 2.13 -6.40 22.52
N PHE A 325 0.99 -5.78 22.75
CA PHE A 325 0.50 -4.64 21.98
C PHE A 325 0.01 -3.56 22.92
N VAL A 326 0.11 -2.31 22.49
CA VAL A 326 -0.46 -1.18 23.23
C VAL A 326 -1.28 -0.31 22.28
N ARG A 327 -2.42 0.17 22.77
CA ARG A 327 -3.28 1.12 22.06
C ARG A 327 -2.83 2.53 22.41
N MET A 328 -2.43 3.32 21.43
CA MET A 328 -1.95 4.68 21.67
C MET A 328 -2.37 5.66 20.57
N TRP A 329 -2.28 6.94 20.89
CA TRP A 329 -2.72 8.07 20.07
C TRP A 329 -1.52 8.86 19.54
N HIS A 330 -1.63 9.30 18.30
CA HIS A 330 -0.72 10.24 17.67
C HIS A 330 -1.49 11.48 17.19
N GLY A 331 -1.08 12.67 17.63
CA GLY A 331 -1.67 13.93 17.18
C GLY A 331 -0.96 14.46 15.94
N CYS A 332 -1.71 14.81 14.90
CA CYS A 332 -1.16 15.39 13.68
C CYS A 332 -2.11 16.38 13.01
N ALA A 333 -1.59 17.13 12.04
CA ALA A 333 -2.39 17.99 11.19
C ALA A 333 -3.20 17.16 10.18
N ARG A 334 -4.40 17.63 9.81
CA ARG A 334 -5.36 16.89 8.97
C ARG A 334 -4.78 16.50 7.61
N GLU A 335 -3.95 17.36 7.05
CA GLU A 335 -3.28 17.19 5.76
C GLU A 335 -2.27 16.04 5.74
N ILE A 336 -1.79 15.58 6.90
CA ILE A 336 -0.83 14.47 7.00
C ILE A 336 -1.54 13.11 7.00
N VAL A 337 -2.82 13.07 7.38
CA VAL A 337 -3.58 11.82 7.52
C VAL A 337 -3.59 10.96 6.25
N PRO A 338 -3.83 11.50 5.04
CA PRO A 338 -3.79 10.69 3.82
C PRO A 338 -2.48 9.94 3.64
N HIS A 339 -1.34 10.58 3.94
CA HIS A 339 -0.02 9.97 3.89
C HIS A 339 0.16 8.89 4.95
N ILE A 340 -0.25 9.14 6.20
CA ILE A 340 -0.19 8.12 7.28
C ILE A 340 -0.98 6.88 6.88
N ILE A 341 -2.13 7.05 6.25
CA ILE A 341 -2.98 5.92 5.90
C ILE A 341 -2.44 5.16 4.68
N SER A 342 -1.87 5.85 3.67
CA SER A 342 -1.37 5.22 2.44
C SER A 342 0.04 4.66 2.56
N GLU A 343 0.92 5.41 3.21
CA GLU A 343 2.38 5.27 3.21
C GLU A 343 2.96 5.17 4.63
N GLY A 344 2.11 5.16 5.66
CA GLY A 344 2.53 4.99 7.04
C GLY A 344 3.25 6.20 7.64
N PHE A 345 3.99 5.99 8.72
CA PHE A 345 4.59 7.07 9.50
C PHE A 345 6.01 7.35 9.04
N ALA A 346 6.28 8.59 8.59
CA ALA A 346 7.65 9.06 8.42
C ALA A 346 8.33 9.23 9.78
N ALA A 347 9.57 8.74 9.90
CA ALA A 347 10.44 9.12 11.02
C ALA A 347 10.78 10.61 10.86
N ASN A 348 10.32 11.45 11.79
CA ASN A 348 10.53 12.90 11.75
C ASN A 348 12.00 13.25 12.03
N SER A 349 12.88 13.21 11.02
CA SER A 349 14.25 13.72 11.14
C SER A 349 14.37 15.24 11.02
N ASP A 350 13.33 15.91 10.50
CA ASP A 350 13.47 17.28 9.98
C ASP A 350 12.84 18.38 10.86
N ARG A 351 12.21 18.04 12.00
CA ARG A 351 11.43 19.02 12.80
C ARG A 351 11.88 19.23 14.25
N ASP A 352 12.38 18.21 14.95
CA ASP A 352 12.93 18.30 16.31
C ASP A 352 13.77 17.04 16.58
N GLU A 353 14.85 17.14 17.37
CA GLU A 353 15.67 15.98 17.75
C GLU A 353 14.90 14.99 18.64
N GLY A 354 13.80 15.44 19.27
CA GLY A 354 12.91 14.63 20.09
C GLY A 354 13.54 14.28 21.44
N TRP A 355 12.94 14.74 22.52
CA TRP A 355 13.52 14.68 23.87
C TRP A 355 13.84 13.25 24.36
N TYR A 356 12.98 12.29 24.03
CA TYR A 356 13.11 10.89 24.43
C TYR A 356 13.64 9.99 23.31
N GLY A 357 14.04 10.56 22.18
CA GLY A 357 14.51 9.82 21.00
C GLY A 357 14.02 10.42 19.70
N ASN A 358 14.76 10.15 18.62
CA ASN A 358 14.35 10.46 17.26
C ASN A 358 13.54 9.27 16.70
N GLY A 359 12.22 9.35 16.83
CA GLY A 359 11.29 8.31 16.42
C GLY A 359 9.85 8.84 16.36
N ILE A 360 8.89 7.92 16.28
CA ILE A 360 7.47 8.26 16.15
C ILE A 360 6.85 8.28 17.55
N TYR A 361 6.30 9.43 17.93
CA TYR A 361 5.76 9.66 19.27
C TYR A 361 4.29 9.27 19.35
N PHE A 362 3.97 8.55 20.42
CA PHE A 362 2.63 8.14 20.78
C PHE A 362 2.36 8.44 22.25
N THR A 363 1.09 8.58 22.62
CA THR A 363 0.67 8.75 24.02
C THR A 363 -0.54 7.86 24.34
N SER A 364 -0.69 7.46 25.60
CA SER A 364 -1.91 6.81 26.09
C SER A 364 -3.11 7.79 26.17
N SER A 365 -2.87 9.10 26.15
CA SER A 365 -3.87 10.14 26.34
C SER A 365 -4.34 10.78 25.03
N ALA A 366 -5.60 10.53 24.65
CA ALA A 366 -6.21 11.20 23.50
C ALA A 366 -6.30 12.72 23.71
N GLN A 367 -6.54 13.15 24.96
CA GLN A 367 -6.57 14.57 25.32
C GLN A 367 -5.24 15.24 24.98
N TYR A 368 -4.12 14.66 25.42
CA TYR A 368 -2.79 15.21 25.13
C TYR A 368 -2.47 15.21 23.64
N ALA A 369 -2.78 14.11 22.95
CA ALA A 369 -2.63 14.03 21.50
C ALA A 369 -3.45 15.12 20.78
N SER A 370 -4.66 15.44 21.27
CA SER A 370 -5.52 16.47 20.69
C SER A 370 -4.96 17.89 20.88
N VAL A 371 -4.33 18.16 22.03
CA VAL A 371 -3.62 19.42 22.27
C VAL A 371 -2.48 19.58 21.26
N TYR A 372 -1.69 18.52 21.04
CA TYR A 372 -0.61 18.53 20.07
C TYR A 372 -1.09 18.70 18.61
N SER A 373 -2.25 18.11 18.26
CA SER A 373 -2.83 18.28 16.93
C SER A 373 -3.44 19.67 16.68
N GLY A 374 -3.78 20.40 17.75
CA GLY A 374 -4.58 21.63 17.71
C GLY A 374 -6.08 21.39 17.46
N LYS A 375 -6.89 22.44 17.66
CA LYS A 375 -8.37 22.36 17.62
C LYS A 375 -8.96 21.96 16.26
N ASN A 376 -8.24 22.25 15.17
CA ASN A 376 -8.63 21.86 13.81
C ASN A 376 -7.83 20.65 13.30
N GLY A 377 -7.10 19.96 14.17
CA GLY A 377 -6.27 18.82 13.84
C GLY A 377 -7.03 17.50 13.82
N CYS A 378 -6.27 16.44 14.00
CA CYS A 378 -6.79 15.09 14.16
C CYS A 378 -5.85 14.26 15.05
N ILE A 379 -6.41 13.21 15.63
CA ILE A 379 -5.64 12.17 16.31
C ILE A 379 -5.86 10.82 15.63
N VAL A 380 -4.79 10.06 15.52
CA VAL A 380 -4.78 8.71 14.95
C VAL A 380 -4.56 7.70 16.07
N MET A 381 -5.48 6.77 16.22
CA MET A 381 -5.33 5.62 17.12
C MET A 381 -4.58 4.51 16.39
N CYS A 382 -3.53 4.02 17.02
CA CYS A 382 -2.74 2.91 16.52
C CYS A 382 -2.63 1.78 17.56
N TYR A 383 -2.60 0.54 17.07
CA TYR A 383 -1.98 -0.55 17.82
C TYR A 383 -0.49 -0.55 17.55
N VAL A 384 0.31 -0.55 18.62
CA VAL A 384 1.77 -0.59 18.54
C VAL A 384 2.26 -1.92 19.07
N LEU A 385 3.03 -2.65 18.25
CA LEU A 385 3.67 -3.90 18.60
C LEU A 385 4.88 -3.65 19.51
N VAL A 386 4.94 -4.38 20.62
CA VAL A 386 5.95 -4.21 21.66
C VAL A 386 6.82 -5.46 21.78
N LEU A 387 8.13 -5.28 21.58
CA LEU A 387 9.15 -6.28 21.94
C LEU A 387 9.73 -5.98 23.33
N ASN A 388 10.67 -5.02 23.43
CA ASN A 388 11.33 -4.64 24.68
C ASN A 388 11.42 -3.11 24.79
N PRO A 389 10.51 -2.41 25.47
CA PRO A 389 10.62 -0.97 25.65
C PRO A 389 11.67 -0.63 26.71
N PHE A 390 12.47 0.41 26.49
CA PHE A 390 13.31 0.99 27.52
C PHE A 390 12.47 1.91 28.40
N PRO A 391 12.37 1.65 29.71
CA PRO A 391 11.63 2.51 30.64
C PRO A 391 12.47 3.73 31.01
N ILE A 392 12.18 4.89 30.42
CA ILE A 392 12.80 6.17 30.77
C ILE A 392 12.28 6.64 32.14
N ILE A 393 13.20 7.11 32.98
CA ILE A 393 12.88 7.76 34.24
C ILE A 393 13.22 9.24 34.07
N ASP A 394 12.25 10.03 33.64
CA ASP A 394 12.43 11.40 33.12
C ASP A 394 13.36 12.28 33.97
N MET A 395 13.13 12.38 35.28
CA MET A 395 13.96 13.19 36.18
C MET A 395 15.43 12.75 36.26
N LYS A 396 15.76 11.52 35.88
CA LYS A 396 17.10 10.91 36.02
C LYS A 396 17.78 10.62 34.67
N ASP A 397 17.01 10.49 33.60
CA ASP A 397 17.49 10.24 32.23
C ASP A 397 17.38 11.50 31.34
N GLY A 398 17.02 12.67 31.88
CA GLY A 398 16.76 13.91 31.14
C GLY A 398 17.76 14.20 30.02
N GLY A 399 17.27 14.26 28.77
CA GLY A 399 18.05 14.53 27.56
C GLY A 399 19.00 13.40 27.11
N ARG A 400 19.12 12.29 27.84
CA ARG A 400 20.04 11.18 27.51
C ARG A 400 19.82 10.59 26.12
N PHE A 401 18.56 10.58 25.68
CA PHE A 401 18.14 9.99 24.42
C PHE A 401 17.76 11.03 23.38
N GLN A 402 17.95 12.32 23.66
CA GLN A 402 17.65 13.39 22.71
C GLN A 402 18.40 13.18 21.39
N GLY A 403 17.68 13.16 20.27
CA GLY A 403 18.24 12.94 18.94
C GLY A 403 18.69 11.50 18.66
N ARG A 404 18.52 10.56 19.61
CA ARG A 404 19.03 9.18 19.50
C ARG A 404 17.94 8.20 19.08
N GLY A 405 18.34 7.18 18.33
CA GLY A 405 17.48 6.05 18.00
C GLY A 405 17.40 5.00 19.12
N ASN A 406 17.17 3.76 18.71
CA ASN A 406 17.04 2.62 19.63
C ASN A 406 18.29 2.41 20.52
N TYR A 407 18.05 2.01 21.77
CA TYR A 407 19.10 1.74 22.74
C TYR A 407 19.31 0.24 22.99
N LYS A 408 20.50 -0.29 22.70
CA LYS A 408 20.85 -1.71 22.90
C LYS A 408 19.76 -2.65 22.31
N ASN A 409 19.27 -3.60 23.11
CA ASN A 409 18.21 -4.55 22.75
C ASN A 409 16.80 -4.03 23.09
N TYR A 410 16.66 -2.73 23.35
CA TYR A 410 15.37 -2.09 23.54
C TYR A 410 14.88 -1.51 22.21
N HIS A 411 13.60 -1.71 21.90
CA HIS A 411 12.97 -1.48 20.60
C HIS A 411 11.96 -0.32 20.63
N GLY A 412 12.03 0.52 21.65
CA GLY A 412 11.20 1.70 21.85
C GLY A 412 11.53 2.31 23.20
N HIS A 413 11.17 3.57 23.42
CA HIS A 413 11.38 4.26 24.70
C HIS A 413 10.04 4.65 25.30
N TYR A 414 9.73 4.15 26.49
CA TYR A 414 8.50 4.47 27.20
C TYR A 414 8.82 5.33 28.42
N VAL A 415 8.08 6.41 28.57
CA VAL A 415 8.16 7.31 29.72
C VAL A 415 6.76 7.46 30.32
N ASN A 416 6.68 7.30 31.64
CA ASN A 416 5.48 7.62 32.40
C ASN A 416 5.59 9.04 32.94
N THR A 417 5.52 10.01 32.04
CA THR A 417 5.11 11.38 32.36
C THR A 417 3.59 11.39 32.50
N CYS A 418 3.00 12.40 33.15
CA CYS A 418 1.56 12.62 33.05
C CYS A 418 1.38 13.69 31.95
N PRO A 419 1.11 13.31 30.69
CA PRO A 419 0.69 11.99 30.17
C PRO A 419 1.84 11.13 29.63
N ASP A 420 1.61 9.81 29.53
CA ASP A 420 2.65 8.87 29.12
C ASP A 420 3.04 9.11 27.65
N GLU A 421 4.31 8.88 27.32
CA GLU A 421 4.78 8.87 25.94
C GLU A 421 5.52 7.57 25.61
N PHE A 422 5.36 7.12 24.36
CA PHE A 422 6.07 5.99 23.81
C PHE A 422 6.67 6.36 22.44
N VAL A 423 7.98 6.28 22.35
CA VAL A 423 8.74 6.52 21.12
C VAL A 423 9.02 5.20 20.43
N VAL A 424 8.53 5.08 19.21
CA VAL A 424 8.66 3.88 18.37
C VAL A 424 9.67 4.15 17.26
N PHE A 425 10.66 3.28 17.11
CA PHE A 425 11.73 3.44 16.10
C PHE A 425 11.53 2.63 14.83
N GLN A 426 10.58 1.69 14.84
CA GLN A 426 10.27 0.83 13.70
C GLN A 426 8.84 1.07 13.26
N GLU A 427 8.67 1.69 12.10
CA GLU A 427 7.37 2.05 11.55
C GLU A 427 6.45 0.82 11.36
N THR A 428 7.00 -0.29 10.89
CA THR A 428 6.24 -1.53 10.66
C THR A 428 5.69 -2.17 11.95
N TYR A 429 6.00 -1.62 13.13
CA TYR A 429 5.39 -1.98 14.42
C TYR A 429 4.14 -1.17 14.74
N ILE A 430 3.66 -0.34 13.81
CA ILE A 430 2.52 0.54 14.03
C ILE A 430 1.42 0.12 13.06
N LEU A 431 0.24 -0.12 13.61
CA LEU A 431 -0.97 -0.36 12.84
C LEU A 431 -1.99 0.75 13.11
N PRO A 432 -2.15 1.72 12.19
CA PRO A 432 -3.23 2.71 12.26
C PRO A 432 -4.59 2.03 12.18
N GLN A 433 -5.55 2.50 12.98
CA GLN A 433 -6.89 1.90 13.03
C GLN A 433 -8.01 2.93 12.92
N ILE A 434 -7.90 4.06 13.61
CA ILE A 434 -8.97 5.07 13.65
C ILE A 434 -8.37 6.45 13.52
N VAL A 435 -9.06 7.33 12.80
CA VAL A 435 -8.79 8.77 12.80
C VAL A 435 -9.98 9.49 13.41
N VAL A 436 -9.71 10.41 14.33
CA VAL A 436 -10.71 11.32 14.91
C VAL A 436 -10.37 12.75 14.47
N TYR A 437 -11.31 13.41 13.82
CA TYR A 437 -11.15 14.76 13.30
C TYR A 437 -11.85 15.78 14.21
N PHE A 438 -11.15 16.87 14.56
CA PHE A 438 -11.66 17.94 15.43
C PHE A 438 -11.88 19.24 14.69
N GLY A 439 -12.91 20.01 15.01
CA GLY A 439 -13.01 21.40 14.54
C GLY A 439 -14.29 22.10 14.92
#